data_AF-A0A962D0D6-F1
#
_entry.id   AF-A0A962D0D6-F1
#
_cell.length_a   1.000
_cell.length_b   1.000
_cell.length_c   1.000
_cell.angle_alpha   90.00
_cell.angle_beta   90.00
_cell.angle_gamma   90.00
#
_symmetry.space_group_name_H-M   'P 1'
#
loop_
_entity.id
_entity.type
_entity.pdbx_description
1 polymer ?
#
loop_
_entity_poly.entity_id
_entity_poly.type
_entity_poly.pdbx_seq_one_letter_code
_entity_poly.pdbx_strand_id
1 'polypeptide(L)' 'LLYALKQKGLKRGIASLCIGGGEATAVAIEIV' A
#
# COMPACT_ATOMS: atom_id res chain seq x y z
N LEU A 1 -3.76 -3.51 3.25
CA LEU A 1 -3.84 -3.18 1.81
C LEU A 1 -4.03 -4.41 0.92
N LEU A 2 -3.12 -5.41 0.92
CA LEU A 2 -3.20 -6.59 0.04
C LEU A 2 -4.58 -7.29 0.02
N TYR A 3 -5.15 -7.60 1.18
CA TYR A 3 -6.48 -8.22 1.27
C TYR A 3 -7.59 -7.34 0.69
N ALA A 4 -7.50 -6.02 0.87
CA ALA A 4 -8.47 -5.09 0.32
C ALA A 4 -8.37 -5.01 -1.21
N LEU A 5 -7.16 -5.05 -1.77
CA LEU A 5 -6.96 -5.11 -3.22
C LEU A 5 -7.56 -6.40 -3.80
N LYS A 6 -7.29 -7.56 -3.18
CA LYS A 6 -7.87 -8.85 -3.60
C LYS A 6 -9.40 -8.85 -3.52
N GLN A 7 -9.99 -8.43 -2.40
CA GLN A 7 -11.44 -8.40 -2.23
C GLN A 7 -12.14 -7.44 -3.20
N LYS A 8 -11.49 -6.34 -3.57
CA LYS A 8 -12.04 -5.35 -4.51
C LYS A 8 -11.69 -5.64 -5.97
N GLY A 9 -10.96 -6.71 -6.27
CA GLY A 9 -10.49 -7.02 -7.62
C GLY A 9 -9.55 -5.96 -8.20
N LEU A 10 -8.82 -5.22 -7.35
CA LEU A 10 -7.91 -4.15 -7.76
C LEU A 10 -6.50 -4.70 -7.95
N LYS A 11 -5.84 -4.26 -9.02
CA LYS A 11 -4.49 -4.73 -9.40
C LYS A 11 -3.36 -3.99 -8.70
N ARG A 12 -3.52 -2.68 -8.43
CA ARG A 12 -2.44 -1.80 -7.94
C ARG A 12 -2.88 -1.01 -6.72
N GLY A 13 -1.95 -0.75 -5.81
CA GLY A 13 -2.16 0.16 -4.69
C GLY A 13 -0.85 0.63 -4.08
N ILE A 14 -0.93 1.67 -3.24
CA ILE A 14 0.21 2.20 -2.51
C ILE A 14 -0.07 2.03 -1.01
N ALA A 15 0.90 1.48 -0.28
CA ALA A 15 0.92 1.48 1.18
C ALA A 15 1.95 2.50 1.67
N SER A 16 1.66 3.19 2.76
CA SER A 16 2.62 4.08 3.42
C SER A 16 2.67 3.85 4.93
N LEU A 17 3.80 4.20 5.52
CA LEU A 17 4.03 4.17 6.97
C LEU A 17 4.72 5.48 7.39
N CYS A 18 4.09 6.20 8.32
CA CYS A 18 4.72 7.33 9.01
C CYS A 18 5.64 6.79 10.12
N ILE A 19 6.86 7.31 10.20
CA ILE A 19 7.92 6.83 11.11
C ILE A 19 8.18 7.84 12.26
N GLY A 20 7.39 8.92 12.34
CA GLY A 20 7.60 10.03 13.29
C GLY A 20 8.66 11.01 12.80
N GLY A 21 8.81 12.16 13.47
CA GLY A 21 9.83 13.16 13.11
C GLY A 21 9.63 13.88 11.75
N GLY A 22 8.49 13.64 11.08
CA GLY A 22 8.19 14.19 9.76
C GLY A 22 8.52 13.27 8.58
N GLU A 23 8.94 12.02 8.84
CA GLU A 23 9.34 11.07 7.81
C GLU A 23 8.26 10.02 7.53
N ALA A 24 8.19 9.59 6.27
CA ALA A 24 7.30 8.52 5.82
C ALA A 24 7.92 7.73 4.67
N THR A 25 7.63 6.44 4.62
CA THR A 25 7.98 5.57 3.48
C THR A 25 6.70 5.14 2.77
N ALA A 26 6.74 5.08 1.44
CA ALA A 26 5.66 4.58 0.61
C ALA A 26 6.15 3.48 -0.34
N VAL A 27 5.32 2.46 -0.55
CA VAL A 27 5.61 1.31 -1.39
C VAL A 27 4.47 1.09 -2.38
N ALA A 28 4.79 1.01 -3.66
CA ALA A 28 3.87 0.60 -4.70
C ALA A 28 3.77 -0.94 -4.75
N ILE A 29 2.55 -1.45 -4.81
CA ILE A 29 2.24 -2.89 -4.77
C ILE A 29 1.37 -3.22 -5.99
N GLU A 30 1.73 -4.30 -6.69
CA GLU A 30 0.92 -4.92 -7.73
C GLU A 30 0.57 -6.36 -7.31
N ILE A 31 -0.70 -6.74 -7.44
CA ILE A 31 -1.15 -8.12 -7.27
C ILE A 31 -0.95 -8.84 -8.61
N VAL A 32 -0.15 -9.91 -8.57
CA VAL A 32 0.01 -10.89 -9.65
C VAL A 32 -1.02 -12.00 -9.54
#